data_AF-A0A957UTP7-F1
#
_entry.id   AF-A0A957UTP7-F1
#
_cell.length_a   1.000
_cell.length_b   1.000
_cell.length_c   1.000
_cell.angle_alpha   90.00
_cell.angle_beta   90.00
_cell.angle_gamma   90.00
#
_symmetry.space_group_name_H-M   'P 1'
#
loop_
_entity.id
_entity.type
_entity.pdbx_description
1 polymer ?
#
loop_
_entity_poly.entity_id
_entity_poly.type
_entity_poly.pdbx_seq_one_letter_code
_entity_poly.pdbx_strand_id
1 'polypeptide(L)' 'QVGMVDSQGRAAAFTGSGCYAWAGHIVGDGFCCQGNILVPGTVEAMAACFAEARGGPGE' A
#
# COMPACT_ATOMS: atom_id res chain seq x y z
N GLN A 1 -7.74 8.03 -5.81
CA GLN A 1 -6.69 7.04 -5.48
C GLN A 1 -7.24 5.65 -5.74
N VAL A 2 -6.44 4.75 -6.28
CA VAL A 2 -6.85 3.36 -6.55
C VAL A 2 -5.67 2.42 -6.34
N GLY A 3 -5.95 1.24 -5.81
CA GLY A 3 -5.00 0.14 -5.72
C GLY A 3 -5.72 -1.18 -5.97
N MET A 4 -5.02 -2.12 -6.60
CA MET A 4 -5.58 -3.37 -7.06
C MET A 4 -4.54 -4.47 -6.88
N VAL A 5 -5.00 -5.63 -6.44
CA VAL A 5 -4.26 -6.89 -6.44
C VAL A 5 -5.16 -7.90 -7.14
N ASP A 6 -4.62 -8.63 -8.11
CA ASP A 6 -5.37 -9.67 -8.79
C ASP A 6 -5.16 -11.06 -8.16
N SER A 7 -5.85 -12.06 -8.71
CA SER A 7 -5.79 -13.45 -8.21
C SER A 7 -4.42 -14.12 -8.39
N GLN A 8 -3.51 -13.52 -9.16
CA GLN A 8 -2.13 -13.99 -9.32
C GLN A 8 -1.16 -13.23 -8.39
N GLY A 9 -1.66 -12.36 -7.52
CA GLY A 9 -0.84 -11.53 -6.64
C GLY A 9 -0.16 -10.35 -7.33
N ARG A 10 -0.51 -10.03 -8.59
CA ARG A 10 0.05 -8.85 -9.26
C ARG A 10 -0.61 -7.60 -8.67
N ALA A 11 0.21 -6.69 -8.17
CA ALA A 11 -0.24 -5.47 -7.50
C ALA A 11 0.06 -4.22 -8.33
N ALA A 12 -0.86 -3.26 -8.30
CA ALA A 12 -0.70 -1.94 -8.89
C ALA A 12 -1.43 -0.89 -8.05
N ALA A 13 -0.88 0.32 -7.98
CA ALA A 13 -1.54 1.44 -7.31
C ALA A 13 -1.28 2.75 -8.07
N PHE A 14 -2.20 3.70 -7.89
CA PHE A 14 -2.14 5.01 -8.51
C PHE A 14 -2.68 6.08 -7.54
N THR A 15 -1.84 7.08 -7.28
CA THR A 15 -2.20 8.30 -6.54
C THR A 15 -2.30 9.44 -7.55
N GLY A 16 -3.53 9.85 -7.85
CA GLY A 16 -3.77 10.97 -8.76
C GLY A 16 -3.44 12.31 -8.15
N SER A 17 -3.13 13.30 -8.99
CA SER A 17 -2.81 14.68 -8.58
C SER A 17 -3.94 15.42 -7.86
N GLY A 18 -5.19 14.95 -7.99
CA GLY A 18 -6.36 15.49 -7.27
C GLY A 18 -6.57 14.94 -5.87
N CYS A 19 -5.65 14.12 -5.33
CA CYS A 19 -5.76 13.68 -3.94
C CYS A 19 -5.44 14.84 -2.98
N TYR A 20 -6.12 14.85 -1.82
CA TYR A 20 -5.91 15.86 -0.79
C TYR A 20 -4.53 15.76 -0.12
N ALA A 21 -4.22 16.73 0.75
CA ALA A 21 -2.91 16.91 1.39
C ALA A 21 -2.33 15.61 1.96
N TRP A 22 -1.03 15.42 1.76
CA TRP A 22 -0.29 14.14 1.80
C TRP A 22 -1.06 12.98 1.16
N ALA A 23 -0.59 12.49 0.03
CA ALA A 23 -1.12 11.29 -0.59
C ALA A 23 0.00 10.47 -1.20
N GLY A 24 -0.05 9.16 -0.99
CA GLY A 24 1.00 8.25 -1.41
C GLY A 24 0.50 6.83 -1.49
N HIS A 25 1.26 5.99 -2.19
CA HIS A 25 1.08 4.56 -2.22
C HIS A 25 2.43 3.85 -2.29
N ILE A 26 2.45 2.60 -1.85
CA ILE A 26 3.55 1.64 -2.01
C ILE A 26 2.95 0.40 -2.65
N VAL A 27 3.62 -0.12 -3.67
CA VAL A 27 3.31 -1.42 -4.27
C VAL A 27 4.39 -2.39 -3.82
N GLY A 28 3.99 -3.47 -3.18
CA GLY A 28 4.86 -4.59 -2.84
C GLY A 28 4.44 -5.85 -3.59
N ASP A 29 5.20 -6.92 -3.41
CA ASP A 29 4.88 -8.21 -4.01
C ASP A 29 3.58 -8.76 -3.38
N GLY A 30 2.50 -8.95 -4.15
CA GLY A 30 1.23 -9.45 -3.61
C GLY A 30 0.40 -8.43 -2.81
N PHE A 31 0.80 -7.15 -2.70
CA PHE A 31 0.02 -6.15 -1.96
C PHE A 31 0.23 -4.71 -2.45
N CYS A 32 -0.70 -3.83 -2.08
CA CYS A 32 -0.50 -2.40 -2.22
C CYS A 32 -1.05 -1.66 -0.98
N CYS A 33 -0.26 -0.71 -0.47
CA CYS A 33 -0.62 0.17 0.64
C CYS A 33 -0.81 1.59 0.09
N GLN A 34 -1.87 2.30 0.50
CA GLN A 34 -2.18 3.61 -0.06
C GLN A 34 -3.00 4.45 0.93
N GLY A 35 -2.91 5.77 0.82
CA GLY A 35 -3.72 6.68 1.62
C GLY A 35 -3.59 8.15 1.18
N ASN A 36 -4.47 8.98 1.73
CA ASN A 36 -4.45 10.44 1.62
C ASN A 36 -4.85 11.08 2.96
N ILE A 37 -4.44 12.33 3.21
CA ILE A 37 -4.70 13.05 4.48
C ILE A 37 -4.02 12.36 5.68
N LEU A 38 -2.91 11.67 5.43
CA LEU A 38 -2.17 10.96 6.48
C LEU A 38 -0.94 11.73 6.94
N VAL A 39 -0.46 11.36 8.12
CA VAL A 39 0.86 11.77 8.59
C VAL A 39 1.94 11.15 7.69
N PRO A 40 2.96 11.90 7.23
CA PRO A 40 4.05 11.33 6.45
C PRO A 40 4.70 10.13 7.15
N GLY A 41 5.02 9.07 6.40
CA GLY A 41 5.55 7.82 6.95
C GLY A 41 4.50 6.75 7.27
N THR A 42 3.21 7.09 7.24
CA THR A 42 2.14 6.12 7.60
C THR A 42 2.06 4.95 6.62
N VAL A 43 2.15 5.21 5.31
CA VAL A 43 2.04 4.15 4.29
C VAL A 43 3.29 3.27 4.29
N GLU A 44 4.46 3.84 4.56
CA GLU A 44 5.72 3.16 4.76
C GLU A 44 5.66 2.20 5.96
N ALA A 45 5.18 2.69 7.11
CA ALA A 45 5.00 1.86 8.29
C ALA A 45 3.96 0.75 8.07
N MET A 46 2.87 1.04 7.35
CA MET A 46 1.85 0.05 7.00
C MET A 46 2.41 -1.05 6.09
N ALA A 47 3.18 -0.68 5.06
CA ALA A 47 3.82 -1.65 4.17
C ALA A 47 4.84 -2.52 4.90
N ALA A 48 5.66 -1.94 5.77
CA ALA A 48 6.63 -2.68 6.58
C ALA A 48 5.95 -3.68 7.52
N CYS A 49 4.92 -3.24 8.25
CA CYS A 49 4.13 -4.08 9.15
C CYS A 49 3.47 -5.24 8.40
N PHE A 50 2.87 -4.98 7.23
CA PHE A 50 2.25 -6.03 6.43
C PHE A 50 3.30 -7.03 5.93
N ALA A 51 4.44 -6.57 5.40
CA ALA A 51 5.50 -7.45 4.92
C ALA A 51 6.08 -8.34 6.03
N GLU A 52 6.21 -7.81 7.26
CA GLU A 52 6.64 -8.58 8.43
C GLU A 52 5.59 -9.62 8.85
N ALA A 53 4.33 -9.22 8.98
CA ALA A 53 3.24 -10.11 9.38
C ALA A 53 3.02 -11.25 8.38
N ARG A 54 3.18 -10.94 7.09
CA ARG A 54 3.03 -11.88 5.99
C ARG A 54 4.09 -12.99 6.01
N GLY A 55 5.31 -12.70 6.47
CA GLY A 55 6.33 -13.73 6.70
C GLY A 55 6.08 -14.64 7.92
N GLY A 56 4.94 -14.49 8.61
CA GLY A 56 4.56 -15.26 9.79
C GLY A 56 3.80 -16.57 9.48
N PRO A 57 3.58 -17.42 10.50
CA PRO A 57 2.86 -18.68 10.32
C PRO A 57 1.39 -18.43 9.94
N GLY A 58 0.99 -18.87 8.74
CA GLY A 58 -0.37 -18.73 8.21
C GLY A 58 -0.47 -18.27 6.76
N GLU A 59 0.65 -17.86 6.15
CA GLU A 59 0.81 -17.72 4.69
C GLU A 59 1.35 -18.99 4.02
#